data_AF-A0A2J6GZF9-F1
#
_entry.id   AF-A0A2J6GZF9-F1
#
_cell.length_a   1.000
_cell.length_b   1.000
_cell.length_c   1.000
_cell.angle_alpha   90.00
_cell.angle_beta   90.00
_cell.angle_gamma   90.00
#
_symmetry.space_group_name_H-M   'P 1'
#
loop_
_entity.id
_entity.type
_entity.pdbx_description
1 polymer ?
#
loop_
_entity_poly.entity_id
_entity_poly.type
_entity_poly.pdbx_seq_one_letter_code
_entity_poly.pdbx_strand_id
1 'polypeptide(L)'
;MAKRKNLKSVAHNFQHSFMSLMNWWGNYFEDILTTAMLTSKETQFTLDMKTKKFTPSYFEEVEIIKKCTNFYSDTFLPKLIKSQGFDFYENIQKANMSIIFDFDNIAYRDDTMIIPYIANTILIDELQNVYSKNLESHVVLGLKTIDEIKEKYFSEYKNPSQLSQKD
;
A
#
# COMPACT_ATOMS: atom_id res chain seq x y z
N MET A 1 4.42 4.92 29.48
CA MET A 1 3.26 5.22 28.62
C MET A 1 3.48 6.36 27.62
N ALA A 2 4.24 7.43 27.92
CA ALA A 2 4.42 8.57 26.99
C ALA A 2 5.11 8.21 25.65
N LYS A 3 6.17 7.40 25.65
CA LYS A 3 6.89 7.00 24.41
C LYS A 3 6.03 6.20 23.43
N ARG A 4 5.09 5.40 23.93
CA ARG A 4 4.22 4.54 23.09
C ARG A 4 3.19 5.32 22.29
N LYS A 5 2.83 6.55 22.72
CA LYS A 5 1.97 7.46 21.94
C LYS A 5 2.58 7.76 20.56
N ASN A 6 3.91 7.69 20.42
CA ASN A 6 4.58 7.95 19.16
C ASN A 6 4.34 6.85 18.12
N LEU A 7 3.97 5.62 18.52
CA LEU A 7 3.66 4.54 17.58
C LEU A 7 2.42 4.86 16.73
N LYS A 8 1.47 5.63 17.26
CA LYS A 8 0.35 6.15 16.46
C LYS A 8 0.82 7.13 15.38
N SER A 9 1.81 7.97 15.70
CA SER A 9 2.45 8.87 14.73
C SER A 9 3.23 8.08 13.68
N VAL A 10 3.95 7.03 14.09
CA VAL A 10 4.65 6.13 13.16
C VAL A 10 3.68 5.47 12.18
N ALA A 11 2.57 4.90 12.66
CA ALA A 11 1.54 4.32 11.80
C ALA A 11 1.02 5.34 10.79
N HIS A 12 0.68 6.55 11.25
CA HIS A 12 0.19 7.61 10.38
C HIS A 12 1.23 8.10 9.36
N ASN A 13 2.49 8.26 9.74
CA ASN A 13 3.54 8.68 8.83
C ASN A 13 3.86 7.59 7.81
N PHE A 14 3.83 6.32 8.23
CA PHE A 14 4.08 5.19 7.34
C PHE A 14 3.08 5.15 6.18
N GLN A 15 1.76 5.21 6.45
CA GLN A 15 0.75 5.19 5.38
C GLN A 15 0.89 6.37 4.40
N HIS A 16 1.24 7.57 4.90
CA HIS A 16 1.53 8.71 4.03
C HIS A 16 2.73 8.43 3.13
N SER A 17 3.83 7.94 3.70
CA SER A 17 5.03 7.60 2.92
C SER A 17 4.81 6.44 1.97
N PHE A 18 3.97 5.47 2.32
CA PHE A 18 3.66 4.30 1.49
C PHE A 18 2.86 4.70 0.24
N MET A 19 1.85 5.56 0.39
CA MET A 19 1.05 6.07 -0.73
C MET A 19 1.83 7.09 -1.57
N SER A 20 2.63 7.95 -0.93
CA SER A 20 3.40 8.98 -1.62
C SER A 20 4.75 8.47 -2.18
N LEU A 21 4.93 7.16 -2.42
CA LEU A 21 6.21 6.64 -2.91
C LEU A 21 6.48 7.17 -4.32
N MET A 22 7.37 8.16 -4.35
CA MET A 22 7.96 8.70 -5.55
C MET A 22 9.08 7.79 -6.06
N ASN A 23 8.87 7.31 -7.28
CA ASN A 23 9.92 7.02 -8.26
C ASN A 23 10.89 5.88 -7.92
N TRP A 24 10.36 4.66 -7.83
CA TRP A 24 11.13 3.47 -8.15
C TRP A 24 10.78 3.06 -9.60
N TRP A 25 11.55 3.53 -10.59
CA TRP A 25 11.45 3.14 -12.01
C TRP A 25 10.35 3.77 -12.89
N GLY A 26 10.04 5.06 -12.67
CA GLY A 26 9.37 5.91 -13.67
C GLY A 26 7.87 6.14 -13.49
N ASN A 27 7.19 5.38 -12.62
CA ASN A 27 5.80 5.61 -12.21
C ASN A 27 5.70 5.67 -10.69
N TYR A 28 4.65 6.30 -10.15
CA TYR A 28 4.39 6.27 -8.71
C TYR A 28 3.83 4.90 -8.31
N PHE A 29 4.16 4.44 -7.09
CA PHE A 29 3.60 3.18 -6.59
C PHE A 29 2.08 3.26 -6.47
N GLU A 30 1.53 4.41 -6.07
CA GLU A 30 0.08 4.62 -6.03
C GLU A 30 -0.56 4.45 -7.41
N ASP A 31 0.08 4.89 -8.49
CA ASP A 31 -0.44 4.69 -9.85
C ASP A 31 -0.45 3.22 -10.23
N ILE A 32 0.63 2.49 -9.93
CA ILE A 32 0.77 1.06 -10.21
C ILE A 32 -0.28 0.28 -9.42
N LEU A 33 -0.37 0.51 -8.12
CA LEU A 33 -1.30 -0.18 -7.24
C LEU A 33 -2.75 0.13 -7.64
N THR A 34 -3.09 1.40 -7.84
CA THR A 34 -4.46 1.81 -8.21
C THR A 34 -4.86 1.24 -9.56
N THR A 35 -3.95 1.27 -10.55
CA THR A 35 -4.20 0.66 -11.86
C THR A 35 -4.45 -0.84 -11.73
N ALA A 36 -3.63 -1.53 -10.92
CA ALA A 36 -3.75 -2.97 -10.77
C ALA A 36 -5.07 -3.37 -10.09
N MET A 37 -5.44 -2.66 -9.02
CA MET A 37 -6.70 -2.84 -8.28
C MET A 37 -7.93 -2.52 -9.13
N LEU A 38 -7.89 -1.40 -9.88
CA LEU A 38 -8.94 -1.02 -10.82
C LEU A 38 -9.15 -2.10 -11.89
N THR A 39 -8.06 -2.69 -12.37
CA THR A 39 -8.11 -3.66 -13.48
C THR A 39 -8.52 -5.06 -13.01
N SER A 40 -8.16 -5.45 -11.78
CA SER A 40 -8.60 -6.72 -11.17
C SER A 40 -9.99 -6.65 -10.53
N LYS A 41 -10.57 -5.45 -10.40
CA LYS A 41 -11.85 -5.18 -9.71
C LYS A 41 -11.81 -5.47 -8.21
N GLU A 42 -10.62 -5.45 -7.62
CA GLU A 42 -10.41 -5.58 -6.19
C GLU A 42 -10.44 -4.21 -5.55
N THR A 43 -11.17 -4.01 -4.46
CA THR A 43 -11.26 -2.70 -3.80
C THR A 43 -10.28 -2.54 -2.65
N GLN A 44 -9.74 -3.64 -2.11
CA GLN A 44 -8.90 -3.63 -0.92
C GLN A 44 -7.54 -4.29 -1.14
N PHE A 45 -6.48 -3.53 -0.88
CA PHE A 45 -5.13 -4.03 -0.75
C PHE A 45 -4.79 -4.14 0.73
N THR A 46 -4.17 -5.24 1.14
CA THR A 46 -3.59 -5.39 2.48
C THR A 46 -2.17 -5.92 2.39
N LEU A 47 -1.32 -5.48 3.31
CA LEU A 47 0.06 -5.91 3.47
C LEU A 47 0.33 -6.19 4.94
N ASP A 48 0.69 -7.43 5.26
CA ASP A 48 1.32 -7.78 6.53
C ASP A 48 2.83 -7.52 6.40
N MET A 49 3.32 -6.53 7.11
CA MET A 49 4.72 -6.10 7.05
C MET A 49 5.67 -7.03 7.81
N LYS A 50 5.16 -7.92 8.66
CA LYS A 50 5.97 -8.93 9.34
C LYS A 50 6.22 -10.13 8.42
N THR A 51 5.17 -10.60 7.77
CA THR A 51 5.24 -11.78 6.90
C THR A 51 5.51 -11.43 5.44
N LYS A 52 5.39 -10.14 5.08
CA LYS A 52 5.49 -9.58 3.72
C LYS A 52 4.45 -10.13 2.75
N LYS A 53 3.40 -10.75 3.29
CA LYS A 53 2.27 -11.25 2.53
C LYS A 53 1.30 -10.12 2.29
N PHE A 54 0.63 -10.18 1.15
CA PHE A 54 -0.39 -9.21 0.82
C PHE A 54 -1.60 -9.90 0.19
N THR A 55 -2.71 -9.19 0.25
CA THR A 55 -3.96 -9.58 -0.38
C THR A 55 -4.39 -8.42 -1.27
N PRO A 56 -4.67 -8.67 -2.55
CA PRO A 56 -4.65 -9.97 -3.24
C PRO A 56 -3.26 -10.59 -3.42
N SER A 57 -3.15 -11.92 -3.45
CA SER A 57 -1.87 -12.64 -3.42
C SER A 57 -1.10 -12.55 -4.74
N TYR A 58 -1.81 -12.38 -5.86
CA TYR A 58 -1.23 -12.31 -7.21
C TYR A 58 -0.26 -11.12 -7.40
N PHE A 59 -0.28 -10.13 -6.52
CA PHE A 59 0.73 -9.06 -6.51
C PHE A 59 2.16 -9.57 -6.22
N GLU A 60 2.33 -10.85 -5.82
CA GLU A 60 3.63 -11.49 -5.58
C GLU A 60 4.37 -11.73 -6.88
N GLU A 61 3.62 -11.81 -7.97
CA GLU A 61 4.13 -11.95 -9.33
C GLU A 61 4.53 -10.59 -9.93
N VAL A 62 4.07 -9.47 -9.35
CA VAL A 62 4.40 -8.12 -9.83
C VAL A 62 5.68 -7.62 -9.13
N GLU A 63 6.82 -7.78 -9.81
CA GLU A 63 8.17 -7.55 -9.24
C GLU A 63 8.31 -6.17 -8.56
N ILE A 64 7.75 -5.12 -9.15
CA ILE A 64 7.84 -3.76 -8.59
C ILE A 64 7.05 -3.63 -7.27
N ILE A 65 5.88 -4.25 -7.16
CA ILE A 65 5.09 -4.24 -5.93
C ILE A 65 5.85 -5.01 -4.84
N LYS A 66 6.40 -6.18 -5.18
CA LYS A 66 7.22 -6.98 -4.26
C LYS A 66 8.45 -6.22 -3.75
N LYS A 67 9.16 -5.51 -4.64
CA LYS A 67 10.34 -4.68 -4.28
C LYS A 67 9.96 -3.54 -3.33
N CYS A 68 8.89 -2.81 -3.62
CA CYS A 68 8.39 -1.73 -2.77
C CYS A 68 8.01 -2.28 -1.39
N THR A 69 7.23 -3.35 -1.36
CA THR A 69 6.80 -4.02 -0.12
C THR A 69 7.98 -4.46 0.74
N ASN A 70 9.00 -5.09 0.14
CA ASN A 70 10.20 -5.52 0.87
C ASN A 70 10.94 -4.32 1.47
N PHE A 71 11.12 -3.23 0.71
CA PHE A 71 11.75 -2.02 1.24
C PHE A 71 10.99 -1.48 2.45
N TYR A 72 9.66 -1.37 2.39
CA TYR A 72 8.88 -0.83 3.49
C TYR A 72 8.87 -1.73 4.72
N SER A 73 8.78 -3.04 4.51
CA SER A 73 8.71 -4.06 5.56
C SER A 73 10.06 -4.27 6.25
N ASP A 74 11.15 -4.32 5.48
CA ASP A 74 12.49 -4.64 6.00
C ASP A 74 13.29 -3.42 6.42
N THR A 75 13.04 -2.27 5.77
CA THR A 75 13.88 -1.08 5.95
C THR A 75 13.11 0.08 6.54
N PHE A 76 12.02 0.51 5.90
CA PHE A 76 11.40 1.78 6.25
C PHE A 76 10.67 1.74 7.59
N LEU A 77 9.69 0.83 7.76
CA LEU A 77 8.94 0.73 9.02
C LEU A 77 9.85 0.38 10.21
N PRO A 78 10.78 -0.59 10.11
CA PRO A 78 11.68 -0.88 11.23
C PRO A 78 12.53 0.33 11.63
N LYS A 79 13.03 1.12 10.67
CA LYS A 79 13.75 2.37 10.96
C LYS A 79 12.88 3.42 11.64
N LEU A 80 11.63 3.60 11.19
CA LEU A 80 10.70 4.53 11.84
C LEU A 80 10.44 4.13 13.30
N ILE A 81 10.24 2.85 13.57
CA ILE A 81 9.99 2.34 14.92
C ILE A 81 11.24 2.50 15.79
N LYS A 82 12.43 2.16 15.25
CA LYS A 82 13.71 2.36 15.93
C LYS A 82 13.99 3.82 16.27
N SER A 83 13.61 4.75 15.40
CA SER A 83 13.75 6.20 15.66
C SER A 83 12.95 6.67 16.89
N GLN A 84 11.91 5.93 17.27
CA GLN A 84 11.10 6.20 18.46
C GLN A 84 11.60 5.46 19.71
N GLY A 85 12.70 4.72 19.61
CA GLY A 85 13.31 3.97 20.69
C GLY A 85 12.69 2.60 20.95
N PHE A 86 12.08 1.99 19.95
CA PHE A 86 11.51 0.64 20.00
C PHE A 86 12.18 -0.28 18.99
N ASP A 87 12.28 -1.57 19.28
CA ASP A 87 12.66 -2.57 18.29
C ASP A 87 11.42 -3.11 17.57
N PHE A 88 11.46 -3.16 16.25
CA PHE A 88 10.31 -3.63 15.47
C PHE A 88 10.00 -5.11 15.71
N TYR A 89 11.01 -5.96 15.85
CA TYR A 89 10.84 -7.39 16.01
C TYR A 89 10.43 -7.76 17.43
N GLU A 90 10.95 -7.06 18.43
CA GLU A 90 10.65 -7.33 19.85
C GLU A 90 9.37 -6.64 20.33
N ASN A 91 9.14 -5.38 19.95
CA ASN A 91 8.03 -4.58 20.52
C ASN A 91 6.76 -4.61 19.67
N ILE A 92 6.82 -4.91 18.37
CA ILE A 92 5.62 -4.97 17.53
C ILE A 92 5.26 -6.42 17.25
N GLN A 93 4.06 -6.84 17.64
CA GLN A 93 3.55 -8.18 17.36
C GLN A 93 2.85 -8.27 16.00
N LYS A 94 2.12 -7.21 15.60
CA LYS A 94 1.44 -7.15 14.30
C LYS A 94 1.65 -5.80 13.66
N ALA A 95 1.83 -5.81 12.34
CA ALA A 95 2.02 -4.60 11.55
C ALA A 95 1.34 -4.80 10.20
N ASN A 96 0.15 -4.25 10.03
CA ASN A 96 -0.65 -4.39 8.83
C ASN A 96 -0.92 -3.02 8.21
N MET A 97 -0.78 -2.92 6.89
CA MET A 97 -1.20 -1.77 6.09
C MET A 97 -2.37 -2.19 5.22
N SER A 98 -3.43 -1.40 5.17
CA SER A 98 -4.53 -1.60 4.23
C SER A 98 -4.84 -0.32 3.47
N ILE A 99 -5.29 -0.48 2.23
CA ILE A 99 -5.76 0.59 1.36
C ILE A 99 -7.08 0.11 0.77
N ILE A 100 -8.13 0.92 0.92
CA ILE A 100 -9.45 0.65 0.36
C ILE A 100 -9.72 1.75 -0.66
N PHE A 101 -9.85 1.37 -1.92
CA PHE A 101 -10.21 2.26 -3.01
C PHE A 101 -11.73 2.30 -3.17
N ASP A 102 -12.24 3.50 -3.45
CA ASP A 102 -13.64 3.72 -3.77
C ASP A 102 -13.79 3.91 -5.29
N PHE A 103 -13.93 2.79 -5.99
CA PHE A 103 -14.11 2.79 -7.44
C PHE A 103 -15.55 3.11 -7.89
N ASP A 104 -16.50 3.22 -6.95
CA ASP A 104 -17.86 3.63 -7.24
C ASP A 104 -17.99 5.17 -7.28
N ASN A 105 -17.12 5.88 -6.55
CA ASN A 105 -17.13 7.35 -6.45
C ASN A 105 -15.97 8.04 -7.19
N ILE A 106 -15.67 7.57 -8.42
CA ILE A 106 -14.62 8.16 -9.25
C ILE A 106 -15.10 9.49 -9.85
N ALA A 107 -14.30 10.55 -9.67
CA ALA A 107 -14.51 11.82 -10.36
C ALA A 107 -13.60 11.91 -11.59
N TYR A 108 -14.16 12.34 -12.72
CA TYR A 108 -13.40 12.54 -13.96
C TYR A 108 -13.12 14.03 -14.18
N ARG A 109 -11.86 14.37 -14.51
CA ARG A 109 -11.44 15.72 -14.90
C ARG A 109 -10.45 15.63 -16.04
N ASP A 110 -10.84 16.16 -17.20
CA ASP A 110 -10.05 16.06 -18.44
C ASP A 110 -9.61 14.61 -18.69
N ASP A 111 -8.32 14.37 -18.90
CA ASP A 111 -7.72 13.04 -19.11
C ASP A 111 -7.30 12.34 -17.79
N THR A 112 -7.93 12.70 -16.66
CA THR A 112 -7.59 12.14 -15.34
C THR A 112 -8.81 11.60 -14.58
N MET A 113 -8.56 10.53 -13.82
CA MET A 113 -9.46 9.95 -12.84
C MET A 113 -8.99 10.32 -11.44
N ILE A 114 -9.90 10.84 -10.62
CA ILE A 114 -9.67 11.12 -9.21
C ILE A 114 -10.39 10.03 -8.43
N ILE A 115 -9.61 9.15 -7.80
CA ILE A 115 -10.10 7.94 -7.14
C ILE A 115 -9.91 8.11 -5.63
N PRO A 116 -11.00 8.24 -4.84
CA PRO A 116 -10.89 8.30 -3.39
C PRO A 116 -10.34 7.00 -2.80
N TYR A 117 -9.60 7.11 -1.70
CA TYR A 117 -9.15 5.95 -0.95
C TYR A 117 -9.06 6.23 0.56
N ILE A 118 -9.11 5.15 1.34
CA ILE A 118 -8.81 5.14 2.77
C ILE A 118 -7.60 4.24 3.00
N ALA A 119 -6.52 4.80 3.52
CA ALA A 119 -5.33 4.06 3.95
C ALA A 119 -5.27 3.95 5.47
N ASN A 120 -4.88 2.79 5.99
CA ASN A 120 -4.74 2.55 7.42
C ASN A 120 -3.54 1.65 7.70
N THR A 121 -2.64 2.11 8.57
CA THR A 121 -1.66 1.24 9.22
C THR A 121 -2.09 0.90 10.64
N ILE A 122 -2.12 -0.40 10.94
CA ILE A 122 -2.35 -0.95 12.28
C ILE A 122 -1.04 -1.53 12.80
N LEU A 123 -0.56 -0.98 13.92
CA LEU A 123 0.50 -1.57 14.72
C LEU A 123 -0.10 -2.11 16.02
N ILE A 124 0.23 -3.34 16.39
CA ILE A 124 -0.12 -3.93 17.69
C ILE A 124 1.18 -4.23 18.41
N ASP A 125 1.35 -3.66 19.60
CA ASP A 125 2.56 -3.84 20.41
C ASP A 125 2.52 -5.11 21.27
N GLU A 126 3.62 -5.39 21.95
CA GLU A 126 3.79 -6.55 22.83
C GLU A 126 2.82 -6.56 24.02
N LEU A 127 2.25 -5.41 24.35
CA LEU A 127 1.26 -5.23 25.41
C LEU A 127 -0.19 -5.25 24.87
N GLN A 128 -0.39 -5.67 23.62
CA GLN A 128 -1.69 -5.68 22.92
C GLN A 128 -2.30 -4.30 22.68
N ASN A 129 -1.53 -3.20 22.80
CA ASN A 129 -2.06 -1.89 22.46
C ASN A 129 -2.12 -1.71 20.95
N VAL A 130 -3.23 -1.16 20.47
CA VAL A 130 -3.47 -0.92 19.04
C VAL A 130 -3.18 0.54 18.71
N TYR A 131 -2.37 0.77 17.68
CA TYR A 131 -2.03 2.09 17.16
C TYR A 131 -2.38 2.16 15.68
N SER A 132 -3.35 3.02 15.35
CA SER A 132 -3.80 3.25 13.99
C SER A 132 -4.41 4.64 13.82
N LYS A 133 -4.51 5.09 12.57
CA LYS A 133 -5.23 6.29 12.18
C LYS A 133 -5.59 6.18 10.69
N ASN A 134 -6.83 6.45 10.31
CA ASN A 134 -7.19 6.50 8.89
C ASN A 134 -6.56 7.72 8.21
N LEU A 135 -6.14 7.54 6.96
CA LEU A 135 -5.84 8.61 6.00
C LEU A 135 -6.87 8.51 4.89
N GLU A 136 -7.71 9.51 4.80
CA GLU A 136 -8.65 9.70 3.68
C GLU A 136 -7.98 10.64 2.68
N SER A 137 -7.90 10.22 1.43
CA SER A 137 -7.26 10.98 0.36
C SER A 137 -7.77 10.50 -0.99
N HIS A 138 -7.12 10.91 -2.07
CA HIS A 138 -7.41 10.48 -3.43
C HIS A 138 -6.12 10.29 -4.23
N VAL A 139 -6.16 9.38 -5.20
CA VAL A 139 -5.15 9.25 -6.26
C VAL A 139 -5.65 10.02 -7.48
N VAL A 140 -4.75 10.75 -8.14
CA VAL A 140 -5.02 11.39 -9.42
C VAL A 140 -4.29 10.61 -10.50
N LEU A 141 -5.04 9.82 -11.28
CA LEU A 141 -4.50 8.86 -12.22
C LEU A 141 -4.85 9.26 -13.66
N GLY A 142 -3.83 9.52 -14.48
CA GLY A 142 -4.03 9.84 -15.89
C GLY A 142 -4.47 8.62 -16.71
N LEU A 143 -5.41 8.80 -17.65
CA LEU A 143 -5.87 7.71 -18.51
C LEU A 143 -4.72 7.09 -19.32
N LYS A 144 -3.81 7.92 -19.82
CA LYS A 144 -2.60 7.46 -20.52
C LYS A 144 -1.67 6.66 -19.60
N THR A 145 -1.53 7.07 -18.34
CA THR A 145 -0.70 6.37 -17.34
C THR A 145 -1.25 4.97 -17.05
N ILE A 146 -2.57 4.81 -17.02
CA ILE A 146 -3.22 3.50 -16.89
C ILE A 146 -2.78 2.58 -18.03
N ASP A 147 -2.84 3.04 -19.27
CA ASP A 147 -2.48 2.25 -20.44
C ASP A 147 -0.98 1.90 -20.44
N GLU A 148 -0.12 2.87 -20.14
CA GLU A 148 1.33 2.66 -20.02
C GLU A 148 1.69 1.64 -18.93
N ILE A 149 1.02 1.69 -17.77
CA ILE A 149 1.22 0.74 -16.68
C ILE A 149 0.71 -0.66 -17.07
N LYS A 150 -0.45 -0.73 -17.72
CA LYS A 150 -1.01 -2.01 -18.23
C LYS A 150 -0.06 -2.66 -19.22
N GLU A 151 0.44 -1.90 -20.19
CA GLU A 151 1.37 -2.41 -21.18
C GLU A 151 2.70 -2.85 -20.55
N LYS A 152 3.23 -2.08 -19.60
CA LYS A 152 4.54 -2.32 -19.02
C LYS A 152 4.57 -3.45 -17.98
N TYR A 153 3.55 -3.56 -17.14
CA TYR A 153 3.56 -4.46 -15.98
C TYR A 153 2.51 -5.57 -16.07
N PHE A 154 1.49 -5.41 -16.92
CA PHE A 154 0.36 -6.32 -16.97
C PHE A 154 0.12 -6.95 -18.36
N SER A 155 0.95 -6.67 -19.37
CA SER A 155 0.75 -7.17 -20.75
C SER A 155 0.98 -8.67 -20.93
N GLU A 156 1.91 -9.26 -20.17
CA GLU A 156 2.11 -10.72 -20.14
C GLU A 156 0.90 -11.46 -19.54
N TYR A 157 0.07 -10.74 -18.80
CA TYR A 157 -1.21 -11.19 -18.25
C TYR A 157 -2.33 -10.75 -19.21
N LYS A 158 -2.47 -11.48 -20.32
CA LYS A 158 -3.42 -11.20 -21.43
C LYS A 158 -4.84 -10.85 -20.98
N ASN A 159 -5.23 -11.25 -19.78
CA ASN A 159 -6.38 -10.71 -19.07
C ASN A 159 -6.00 -10.55 -17.59
N PRO A 160 -6.09 -9.36 -16.99
CA PRO A 160 -5.81 -9.15 -15.56
C PRO A 160 -6.77 -9.91 -14.63
N SER A 161 -7.91 -10.39 -15.15
CA SER A 161 -8.73 -11.41 -14.47
C SER A 161 -8.04 -12.77 -14.31
N GLN A 162 -6.95 -13.03 -15.04
CA GLN A 162 -6.07 -14.18 -14.81
C GLN A 162 -5.19 -14.00 -13.56
N LEU A 163 -5.04 -12.76 -13.06
CA LEU A 163 -4.38 -12.50 -11.79
C LEU A 163 -5.28 -12.96 -10.62
N SER A 164 -6.58 -12.67 -10.69
CA SER A 164 -7.55 -13.09 -9.65
C SER A 164 -8.00 -14.56 -9.77
N GLN A 165 -7.66 -15.27 -10.85
CA GLN A 165 -8.02 -16.68 -11.06
C GLN A 165 -6.97 -17.67 -10.52
N LYS A 166 -5.87 -17.18 -9.95
CA LYS A 166 -4.82 -18.01 -9.32
C LYS A 166 -4.99 -18.20 -7.82
N ASP A 167 -5.98 -17.54 -7.22
CA ASP A 167 -6.46 -17.79 -5.84
C ASP A 167 -7.47 -18.95 -5.81
#